data_AF-A0A7C1JL60-F1
#
_entry.id   AF-A0A7C1JL60-F1
#
_cell.length_a   1.000
_cell.length_b   1.000
_cell.length_c   1.000
_cell.angle_alpha   90.00
_cell.angle_beta   90.00
_cell.angle_gamma   90.00
#
_symmetry.space_group_name_H-M   'P 1'
#
loop_
_entity.id
_entity.type
_entity.pdbx_description
1 polymer ?
#
loop_
_entity_poly.entity_id
_entity_poly.type
_entity_poly.pdbx_seq_one_letter_code
_entity_poly.pdbx_strand_id
1 'polypeptide(L)'
;MTQELMYTSAPQGLKPGSRGFCTVVTTQGMPINLAERLESLSGYRHVFQPSDPRAEQNPIVFSHLRLTVGGQLYHVLSRICPAGVDYSQRANKFAHHVVLHPGELPAVGPAWLLTAPGFMASSWDGRPRVIASGRPVPQGQVVPAPCDRWRDLTGDAGWAGVLLASAMGKPPHPVILVFRPTMEMLPLIAEVLALLPPEMRWNVTFNTYYTGLPVGIECLWRCVLEGTPEAAAARRTRGATVIDLCQQLGAPPESEFAEAARQGQAIRLPS
;
A
#
# COMPACT_ATOMS: atom_id res chain seq x y z
N MET A 1 -7.44 -14.45 14.26
CA MET A 1 -8.50 -13.80 13.46
C MET A 1 -8.03 -12.43 13.10
N THR A 2 -8.31 -11.98 11.88
CA THR A 2 -7.99 -10.63 11.43
C THR A 2 -8.64 -9.59 12.34
N GLN A 3 -8.04 -8.41 12.37
CA GLN A 3 -8.61 -7.23 13.00
C GLN A 3 -8.69 -6.12 11.98
N GLU A 4 -9.62 -5.20 12.15
CA GLU A 4 -9.73 -4.03 11.30
C GLU A 4 -10.10 -2.76 12.05
N LEU A 5 -9.70 -1.64 11.48
CA LEU A 5 -9.97 -0.30 11.95
C LEU A 5 -10.35 0.59 10.77
N MET A 6 -11.45 1.31 10.91
CA MET A 6 -11.85 2.37 9.98
C MET A 6 -11.73 3.72 10.64
N TYR A 7 -11.16 4.68 9.93
CA TYR A 7 -10.83 6.01 10.43
C TYR A 7 -11.22 7.09 9.41
N THR A 8 -12.02 8.06 9.85
CA THR A 8 -12.51 9.16 9.01
C THR A 8 -12.98 10.33 9.88
N SER A 9 -13.35 11.45 9.26
CA SER A 9 -13.97 12.56 9.99
C SER A 9 -15.43 12.27 10.28
N ALA A 10 -15.82 12.29 11.55
CA ALA A 10 -17.19 12.02 12.01
C ALA A 10 -17.61 12.96 13.17
N PRO A 11 -18.91 13.29 13.30
CA PRO A 11 -19.39 14.10 14.42
C PRO A 11 -19.22 13.39 15.77
N GLN A 12 -19.18 12.06 15.74
CA GLN A 12 -18.95 11.19 16.90
C GLN A 12 -18.17 9.95 16.48
N GLY A 13 -17.06 9.66 17.16
CA GLY A 13 -16.29 8.43 17.01
C GLY A 13 -16.59 7.40 18.10
N LEU A 14 -15.83 6.29 18.10
CA LEU A 14 -15.98 5.22 19.09
C LEU A 14 -15.43 5.56 20.48
N LYS A 15 -14.35 6.34 20.55
CA LYS A 15 -13.79 6.79 21.83
C LYS A 15 -14.72 7.87 22.42
N PRO A 16 -15.09 7.82 23.72
CA PRO A 16 -15.93 8.85 24.33
C PRO A 16 -15.38 10.26 24.09
N GLY A 17 -16.25 11.17 23.61
CA GLY A 17 -15.88 12.56 23.29
C GLY A 17 -15.07 12.76 22.01
N SER A 18 -14.71 11.69 21.29
CA SER A 18 -13.98 11.82 20.01
C SER A 18 -14.89 12.33 18.88
N ARG A 19 -14.35 13.27 18.10
CA ARG A 19 -14.99 13.93 16.96
C ARG A 19 -13.94 14.39 15.96
N GLY A 20 -14.34 14.72 14.74
CA GLY A 20 -13.41 14.98 13.65
C GLY A 20 -12.78 13.66 13.20
N PHE A 21 -11.49 13.69 12.83
CA PHE A 21 -10.77 12.47 12.47
C PHE A 21 -10.64 11.53 13.67
N CYS A 22 -11.37 10.42 13.63
CA CYS A 22 -11.44 9.46 14.72
C CYS A 22 -11.73 8.05 14.20
N THR A 23 -11.51 7.06 15.06
CA THR A 23 -11.86 5.67 14.80
C THR A 23 -13.38 5.51 14.86
N VAL A 24 -13.96 5.06 13.75
CA VAL A 24 -15.41 4.88 13.58
C VAL A 24 -15.81 3.40 13.58
N VAL A 25 -14.93 2.50 13.15
CA VAL A 25 -15.14 1.05 13.27
C VAL A 25 -13.87 0.41 13.82
N THR A 26 -14.02 -0.54 14.73
CA THR A 26 -12.90 -1.38 15.18
C THR A 26 -13.37 -2.78 15.53
N THR A 27 -12.47 -3.76 15.40
CA THR A 27 -12.72 -5.12 15.89
C THR A 27 -12.68 -5.17 17.42
N GLN A 28 -13.60 -5.94 18.01
CA GLN A 28 -13.65 -6.17 19.44
C GLN A 28 -12.32 -6.74 19.95
N GLY A 29 -11.81 -6.19 21.06
CA GLY A 29 -10.56 -6.63 21.67
C GLY A 29 -9.29 -6.13 20.99
N MET A 30 -9.38 -5.22 20.01
CA MET A 30 -8.20 -4.60 19.42
C MET A 30 -7.33 -3.93 20.50
N PRO A 31 -6.02 -4.28 20.59
CA PRO A 31 -5.12 -3.63 21.54
C PRO A 31 -5.00 -2.13 21.31
N ILE A 32 -5.01 -1.33 22.38
CA ILE A 32 -4.96 0.14 22.31
C ILE A 32 -3.74 0.63 21.51
N ASN A 33 -2.55 0.09 21.80
CA ASN A 33 -1.32 0.46 21.10
C ASN A 33 -1.35 0.11 19.61
N LEU A 34 -2.08 -0.95 19.22
CA LEU A 34 -2.28 -1.29 17.82
C LEU A 34 -3.23 -0.27 17.18
N ALA A 35 -4.36 0.04 17.81
CA ALA A 35 -5.31 1.04 17.32
C ALA A 35 -4.65 2.40 17.11
N GLU A 36 -3.87 2.90 18.08
CA GLU A 36 -3.14 4.16 17.97
C GLU A 36 -2.12 4.15 16.82
N ARG A 37 -1.44 3.02 16.62
CA ARG A 37 -0.52 2.87 15.48
C ARG A 37 -1.27 2.90 14.15
N LEU A 38 -2.43 2.26 14.05
CA LEU A 38 -3.27 2.30 12.85
C LEU A 38 -3.82 3.71 12.59
N GLU A 39 -4.29 4.42 13.62
CA GLU A 39 -4.73 5.83 13.52
C GLU A 39 -3.58 6.71 12.98
N SER A 40 -2.35 6.48 13.42
CA SER A 40 -1.16 7.20 12.93
C SER A 40 -0.83 6.91 11.45
N LEU A 41 -1.28 5.77 10.92
CA LEU A 41 -1.11 5.38 9.52
C LEU A 41 -2.19 5.97 8.62
N SER A 42 -3.28 6.51 9.17
CA SER A 42 -4.41 7.05 8.41
C SER A 42 -4.12 8.42 7.75
N GLY A 43 -2.85 8.84 7.66
CA GLY A 43 -2.43 10.07 6.99
C GLY A 43 -2.83 10.08 5.50
N TYR A 44 -3.31 11.22 5.00
CA TYR A 44 -3.61 11.41 3.58
C TYR A 44 -3.47 12.88 3.22
N ARG A 45 -2.84 13.18 2.09
CA ARG A 45 -2.71 14.53 1.55
C ARG A 45 -3.46 14.60 0.22
N HIS A 46 -4.43 15.50 0.12
CA HIS A 46 -5.15 15.74 -1.12
C HIS A 46 -4.22 16.43 -2.13
N VAL A 47 -4.21 15.91 -3.36
CA VAL A 47 -3.60 16.57 -4.52
C VAL A 47 -4.56 17.61 -5.06
N PHE A 48 -5.83 17.22 -5.19
CA PHE A 48 -6.93 18.06 -5.64
C PHE A 48 -7.95 18.19 -4.49
N GLN A 49 -8.40 19.40 -4.20
CA GLN A 49 -9.43 19.63 -3.18
C GLN A 49 -10.77 19.02 -3.62
N PRO A 50 -11.70 18.71 -2.70
CA PRO A 50 -12.99 18.11 -3.05
C PRO A 50 -13.81 18.89 -4.09
N SER A 51 -13.63 20.21 -4.17
CA SER A 51 -14.31 21.07 -5.15
C SER A 51 -13.60 21.21 -6.50
N ASP A 52 -12.37 20.67 -6.66
CA ASP A 52 -11.64 20.69 -7.93
C ASP A 52 -12.27 19.66 -8.89
N PRO A 53 -12.48 19.97 -10.19
CA PRO A 53 -12.99 19.01 -11.16
C PRO A 53 -12.16 17.72 -11.30
N ARG A 54 -10.89 17.75 -10.87
CA ARG A 54 -9.98 16.61 -10.85
C ARG A 54 -9.97 15.88 -9.50
N ALA A 55 -10.90 16.17 -8.59
CA ALA A 55 -10.96 15.52 -7.27
C ALA A 55 -10.96 13.99 -7.35
N GLU A 56 -11.58 13.41 -8.38
CA GLU A 56 -11.60 11.96 -8.62
C GLU A 56 -10.23 11.39 -9.06
N GLN A 57 -9.31 12.24 -9.51
CA GLN A 57 -7.95 11.86 -9.91
C GLN A 57 -6.98 11.80 -8.72
N ASN A 58 -7.44 12.12 -7.52
CA ASN A 58 -6.64 11.96 -6.30
C ASN A 58 -6.21 10.49 -6.13
N PRO A 59 -4.91 10.21 -5.90
CA PRO A 59 -4.44 8.84 -5.76
C PRO A 59 -5.06 8.12 -4.56
N ILE A 60 -5.38 6.84 -4.71
CA ILE A 60 -5.74 5.97 -3.59
C ILE A 60 -4.46 5.35 -3.03
N VAL A 61 -4.28 5.44 -1.71
CA VAL A 61 -3.23 4.70 -1.00
C VAL A 61 -3.69 3.26 -0.88
N PHE A 62 -2.90 2.36 -1.43
CA PHE A 62 -2.87 0.94 -1.10
C PHE A 62 -1.50 0.66 -0.52
N SER A 63 -1.45 0.03 0.66
CA SER A 63 -0.17 -0.27 1.29
C SER A 63 -0.18 -1.60 2.02
N HIS A 64 1.01 -2.19 2.09
CA HIS A 64 1.34 -3.27 2.98
C HIS A 64 2.56 -2.88 3.81
N LEU A 65 2.39 -2.87 5.13
CA LEU A 65 3.43 -2.52 6.09
C LEU A 65 3.55 -3.61 7.16
N ARG A 66 4.76 -3.79 7.68
CA ARG A 66 5.06 -4.71 8.78
C ARG A 66 5.31 -3.92 10.04
N LEU A 67 4.57 -4.20 11.10
CA LEU A 67 4.65 -3.45 12.36
C LEU A 67 4.90 -4.41 13.52
N THR A 68 5.79 -4.03 14.42
CA THR A 68 5.94 -4.71 15.71
C THR A 68 5.28 -3.87 16.80
N VAL A 69 4.22 -4.38 17.41
CA VAL A 69 3.49 -3.70 18.50
C VAL A 69 3.40 -4.64 19.69
N GLY A 70 3.97 -4.22 20.82
CA GLY A 70 4.01 -5.07 22.03
C GLY A 70 4.77 -6.39 21.83
N GLY A 71 5.84 -6.38 21.03
CA GLY A 71 6.63 -7.58 20.68
C GLY A 71 5.99 -8.48 19.62
N GLN A 72 4.75 -8.20 19.20
CA GLN A 72 4.04 -8.98 18.20
C GLN A 72 4.19 -8.36 16.80
N LEU A 73 4.55 -9.19 15.82
CA LEU A 73 4.58 -8.80 14.41
C LEU A 73 3.16 -8.83 13.82
N TYR A 74 2.81 -7.77 13.10
CA TYR A 74 1.57 -7.63 12.35
C TYR A 74 1.86 -7.22 10.91
N HIS A 75 1.04 -7.73 10.00
CA HIS A 75 0.96 -7.27 8.61
C HIS A 75 -0.27 -6.38 8.47
N VAL A 76 -0.07 -5.13 8.06
CA VAL A 76 -1.14 -4.14 7.93
C VAL A 76 -1.35 -3.82 6.47
N LEU A 77 -2.54 -4.15 5.99
CA LEU A 77 -3.05 -3.75 4.69
C LEU A 77 -3.90 -2.50 4.86
N SER A 78 -3.60 -1.44 4.09
CA SER A 78 -4.34 -0.17 4.19
C SER A 78 -4.90 0.24 2.84
N ARG A 79 -6.12 0.79 2.87
CA ARG A 79 -6.71 1.56 1.78
C ARG A 79 -7.09 2.93 2.32
N ILE A 80 -6.51 4.01 1.78
CA ILE A 80 -6.80 5.38 2.21
C ILE A 80 -7.15 6.22 0.99
N CYS A 81 -8.30 6.88 0.99
CA CYS A 81 -8.79 7.64 -0.14
C CYS A 81 -9.44 8.97 0.29
N PRO A 82 -9.63 9.91 -0.66
CA PRO A 82 -10.53 11.05 -0.46
C PRO A 82 -11.94 10.56 -0.10
N ALA A 83 -12.63 11.32 0.73
CA ALA A 83 -13.99 11.02 1.17
C ALA A 83 -14.90 12.26 1.08
N GLY A 84 -14.67 13.11 0.08
CA GLY A 84 -15.42 14.34 -0.14
C GLY A 84 -15.17 15.38 0.96
N VAL A 85 -16.25 16.01 1.44
CA VAL A 85 -16.22 16.93 2.58
C VAL A 85 -16.82 16.28 3.82
N ASP A 86 -16.33 16.64 4.99
CA ASP A 86 -16.85 16.18 6.26
C ASP A 86 -18.06 16.99 6.74
N TYR A 87 -18.60 16.61 7.90
CA TYR A 87 -19.72 17.30 8.55
C TYR A 87 -19.44 18.78 8.90
N SER A 88 -18.19 19.21 8.83
CA SER A 88 -17.74 20.59 9.03
C SER A 88 -17.37 21.30 7.73
N GLN A 89 -17.72 20.74 6.57
CA GLN A 89 -17.44 21.29 5.24
C GLN A 89 -15.94 21.40 4.90
N ARG A 90 -15.10 20.55 5.49
CA ARG A 90 -13.65 20.47 5.20
C ARG A 90 -13.32 19.19 4.45
N ALA A 91 -12.21 19.18 3.71
CA ALA A 91 -11.77 17.99 2.98
C ALA A 91 -11.61 16.78 3.92
N ASN A 92 -12.21 15.66 3.53
CA ASN A 92 -12.25 14.43 4.30
C ASN A 92 -11.44 13.32 3.63
N LYS A 93 -11.00 12.35 4.43
CA LYS A 93 -10.40 11.10 3.98
C LYS A 93 -11.07 9.92 4.67
N PHE A 94 -11.03 8.78 4.02
CA PHE A 94 -11.46 7.52 4.61
C PHE A 94 -10.28 6.55 4.57
N ALA A 95 -9.91 6.01 5.74
CA ALA A 95 -8.90 4.99 5.88
C ALA A 95 -9.53 3.70 6.40
N HIS A 96 -9.19 2.59 5.75
CA HIS A 96 -9.50 1.24 6.21
C HIS A 96 -8.21 0.47 6.36
N HIS A 97 -7.98 -0.10 7.55
CA HIS A 97 -6.83 -0.91 7.87
C HIS A 97 -7.30 -2.32 8.22
N VAL A 98 -6.75 -3.34 7.55
CA VAL A 98 -6.91 -4.75 7.91
C VAL A 98 -5.57 -5.27 8.41
N VAL A 99 -5.59 -5.92 9.57
CA VAL A 99 -4.41 -6.43 10.27
C VAL A 99 -4.45 -7.95 10.30
N LEU A 100 -3.35 -8.56 9.88
CA LEU A 100 -3.15 -10.00 9.85
C LEU A 100 -1.98 -10.38 10.76
N HIS A 101 -2.14 -11.46 11.51
CA HIS A 101 -1.04 -12.16 12.17
C HIS A 101 -0.26 -13.00 11.15
N PRO A 102 1.05 -13.29 11.35
CA PRO A 102 1.83 -14.15 10.45
C PRO A 102 1.20 -15.52 10.15
N GLY A 103 0.43 -16.07 11.08
CA GLY A 103 -0.30 -17.33 10.91
C GLY A 103 -1.56 -17.26 10.03
N GLU A 104 -1.92 -16.08 9.51
CA GLU A 104 -3.14 -15.83 8.73
C GLU A 104 -2.85 -15.41 7.29
N LEU A 105 -1.57 -15.40 6.89
CA LEU A 105 -1.11 -14.87 5.62
C LEU A 105 -1.39 -15.87 4.50
N PRO A 106 -2.26 -15.55 3.52
CA PRO A 106 -2.48 -16.44 2.39
C PRO A 106 -1.31 -16.34 1.40
N ALA A 107 -1.04 -17.44 0.71
CA ALA A 107 0.06 -17.55 -0.25
C ALA A 107 0.02 -16.54 -1.41
N VAL A 108 -1.17 -16.01 -1.73
CA VAL A 108 -1.41 -15.00 -2.78
C VAL A 108 -0.70 -13.67 -2.54
N GLY A 109 -0.36 -13.35 -1.28
CA GLY A 109 0.39 -12.14 -0.94
C GLY A 109 -0.46 -10.87 -0.73
N PRO A 110 0.18 -9.78 -0.29
CA PRO A 110 -0.50 -8.57 0.15
C PRO A 110 -1.17 -7.78 -0.98
N ALA A 111 -0.52 -7.63 -2.14
CA ALA A 111 -1.10 -6.85 -3.24
C ALA A 111 -2.35 -7.50 -3.83
N TRP A 112 -2.37 -8.83 -3.93
CA TRP A 112 -3.55 -9.57 -4.39
C TRP A 112 -4.74 -9.40 -3.43
N LEU A 113 -4.50 -9.41 -2.12
CA LEU A 113 -5.57 -9.14 -1.15
C LEU A 113 -6.09 -7.70 -1.26
N LEU A 114 -5.23 -6.72 -1.49
CA LEU A 114 -5.65 -5.32 -1.66
C LEU A 114 -6.52 -5.11 -2.92
N THR A 115 -6.39 -5.97 -3.94
CA THR A 115 -7.26 -5.95 -5.14
C THR A 115 -8.50 -6.83 -5.01
N ALA A 116 -8.59 -7.68 -3.99
CA ALA A 116 -9.70 -8.60 -3.82
C ALA A 116 -11.03 -7.82 -3.65
N PRO A 117 -12.05 -8.08 -4.49
CA PRO A 117 -13.32 -7.36 -4.44
C PRO A 117 -13.94 -7.39 -3.06
N GLY A 118 -14.32 -6.20 -2.60
CA GLY A 118 -14.93 -6.03 -1.29
C GLY A 118 -13.96 -6.12 -0.12
N PHE A 119 -12.73 -6.66 -0.23
CA PHE A 119 -11.83 -6.88 0.93
C PHE A 119 -11.34 -5.59 1.60
N MET A 120 -11.23 -4.50 0.85
CA MET A 120 -10.97 -3.17 1.40
C MET A 120 -12.21 -2.29 1.25
N ALA A 121 -12.73 -1.77 2.37
CA ALA A 121 -13.84 -0.82 2.34
C ALA A 121 -13.41 0.46 1.58
N SER A 122 -14.34 1.02 0.81
CA SER A 122 -14.14 2.28 0.09
C SER A 122 -14.84 3.48 0.70
N SER A 123 -15.78 3.23 1.60
CA SER A 123 -16.58 4.23 2.30
C SER A 123 -17.02 3.71 3.66
N TRP A 124 -17.58 4.59 4.47
CA TRP A 124 -18.20 4.29 5.74
C TRP A 124 -19.70 4.61 5.69
N ASP A 125 -20.51 3.81 6.37
CA ASP A 125 -21.97 3.92 6.40
C ASP A 125 -22.52 4.97 7.39
N GLY A 126 -21.62 5.75 8.01
CA GLY A 126 -21.99 6.79 8.97
C GLY A 126 -22.28 6.30 10.38
N ARG A 127 -22.14 5.00 10.68
CA ARG A 127 -22.47 4.43 12.01
C ARG A 127 -21.22 3.95 12.76
N PRO A 128 -20.85 4.61 13.87
CA PRO A 128 -19.75 4.13 14.69
C PRO A 128 -20.13 2.80 15.34
N ARG A 129 -19.26 1.79 15.25
CA ARG A 129 -19.54 0.47 15.86
C ARG A 129 -18.28 -0.34 16.15
N VAL A 130 -18.36 -1.13 17.22
CA VAL A 130 -17.42 -2.24 17.45
C VAL A 130 -17.99 -3.46 16.77
N ILE A 131 -17.20 -4.15 15.95
CA ILE A 131 -17.59 -5.39 15.29
C ILE A 131 -16.99 -6.60 16.02
N ALA A 132 -17.70 -7.73 16.04
CA ALA A 132 -17.29 -8.90 16.81
C ALA A 132 -15.99 -9.56 16.30
N SER A 133 -15.75 -9.54 14.98
CA SER A 133 -14.58 -10.13 14.34
C SER A 133 -14.17 -9.33 13.10
N GLY A 134 -12.89 -9.43 12.73
CA GLY A 134 -12.43 -8.94 11.43
C GLY A 134 -12.97 -9.78 10.28
N ARG A 135 -12.59 -9.38 9.07
CA ARG A 135 -13.13 -9.93 7.83
C ARG A 135 -12.45 -11.24 7.46
N PRO A 136 -13.18 -12.19 6.84
CA PRO A 136 -12.58 -13.43 6.37
C PRO A 136 -11.52 -13.10 5.31
N VAL A 137 -10.36 -13.76 5.42
CA VAL A 137 -9.27 -13.59 4.46
C VAL A 137 -9.58 -14.42 3.21
N PRO A 138 -9.77 -13.78 2.04
CA PRO A 138 -9.99 -14.50 0.81
C PRO A 138 -8.81 -15.43 0.50
N GLN A 139 -9.13 -16.63 0.02
CA GLN A 139 -8.16 -17.57 -0.51
C GLN A 139 -8.15 -17.48 -2.04
N GLY A 140 -7.02 -17.82 -2.64
CA GLY A 140 -6.87 -17.76 -4.08
C GLY A 140 -5.55 -18.34 -4.54
N GLN A 141 -5.27 -18.17 -5.82
CA GLN A 141 -4.01 -18.55 -6.44
C GLN A 141 -3.48 -17.37 -7.25
N VAL A 142 -2.17 -17.23 -7.25
CA VAL A 142 -1.45 -16.26 -8.08
C VAL A 142 -0.49 -17.04 -8.94
N VAL A 143 -0.70 -16.96 -10.25
CA VAL A 143 0.16 -17.58 -11.26
C VAL A 143 1.14 -16.50 -11.74
N PRO A 144 2.46 -16.75 -11.65
CA PRO A 144 3.46 -15.90 -12.29
C PRO A 144 3.16 -15.71 -13.78
N ALA A 145 3.25 -14.47 -14.25
CA ALA A 145 2.99 -14.10 -15.63
C ALA A 145 3.88 -12.91 -16.02
N PRO A 146 4.15 -12.68 -17.32
CA PRO A 146 4.90 -11.51 -17.76
C PRO A 146 4.36 -10.22 -17.15
N CYS A 147 5.24 -9.29 -16.79
CA CYS A 147 4.87 -7.99 -16.23
C CYS A 147 4.34 -7.07 -17.33
N ASP A 148 3.14 -7.37 -17.83
CA ASP A 148 2.53 -6.71 -18.97
C ASP A 148 2.28 -5.22 -18.72
N ARG A 149 1.81 -4.84 -17.52
CA ARG A 149 1.58 -3.41 -17.22
C ARG A 149 2.88 -2.63 -17.15
N TRP A 150 3.97 -3.26 -16.71
CA TRP A 150 5.28 -2.65 -16.81
C TRP A 150 5.67 -2.43 -18.27
N ARG A 151 5.53 -3.44 -19.13
CA ARG A 151 5.80 -3.30 -20.56
C ARG A 151 4.95 -2.20 -21.20
N ASP A 152 3.65 -2.15 -20.91
CA ASP A 152 2.74 -1.16 -21.49
C ASP A 152 3.09 0.27 -21.04
N LEU A 153 3.56 0.44 -19.81
CA LEU A 153 3.92 1.74 -19.25
C LEU A 153 5.33 2.22 -19.65
N THR A 154 6.32 1.31 -19.70
CA THR A 154 7.75 1.65 -19.84
C THR A 154 8.34 1.25 -21.19
N GLY A 155 7.63 0.43 -21.97
CA GLY A 155 8.13 -0.22 -23.18
C GLY A 155 8.84 -1.56 -22.93
N ASP A 156 9.21 -1.89 -21.69
CA ASP A 156 9.91 -3.14 -21.35
C ASP A 156 9.53 -3.64 -19.94
N ALA A 157 9.00 -4.87 -19.87
CA ALA A 157 8.67 -5.55 -18.62
C ALA A 157 9.88 -5.72 -17.69
N GLY A 158 11.11 -5.71 -18.22
CA GLY A 158 12.34 -5.86 -17.45
C GLY A 158 12.54 -4.80 -16.36
N TRP A 159 11.89 -3.63 -16.46
CA TRP A 159 11.89 -2.62 -15.39
C TRP A 159 11.28 -3.14 -14.07
N ALA A 160 10.33 -4.07 -14.14
CA ALA A 160 9.78 -4.74 -12.96
C ALA A 160 10.86 -5.56 -12.22
N GLY A 161 11.88 -6.02 -12.94
CA GLY A 161 13.04 -6.73 -12.41
C GLY A 161 13.83 -5.92 -11.38
N VAL A 162 13.79 -4.58 -11.44
CA VAL A 162 14.43 -3.72 -10.43
C VAL A 162 13.77 -3.88 -9.06
N LEU A 163 12.42 -3.94 -9.03
CA LEU A 163 11.68 -4.18 -7.80
C LEU A 163 11.93 -5.61 -7.31
N LEU A 164 11.87 -6.58 -8.22
CA LEU A 164 12.10 -7.98 -7.92
C LEU A 164 13.48 -8.22 -7.28
N ALA A 165 14.53 -7.61 -7.86
CA ALA A 165 15.89 -7.63 -7.32
C ALA A 165 15.95 -7.03 -5.91
N SER A 166 15.28 -5.89 -5.68
CA SER A 166 15.27 -5.24 -4.35
C SER A 166 14.56 -6.08 -3.28
N ALA A 167 13.58 -6.90 -3.65
CA ALA A 167 12.91 -7.83 -2.73
C ALA A 167 13.79 -9.04 -2.36
N MET A 168 14.74 -9.39 -3.22
CA MET A 168 15.65 -10.53 -3.03
C MET A 168 17.00 -10.14 -2.41
N GLY A 169 17.43 -8.87 -2.53
CA GLY A 169 18.75 -8.38 -2.09
C GLY A 169 18.91 -8.12 -0.59
N LYS A 170 20.16 -8.00 -0.13
CA LYS A 170 20.54 -7.61 1.24
C LYS A 170 21.67 -6.55 1.26
N PRO A 171 21.60 -5.50 2.11
CA PRO A 171 20.39 -4.96 2.75
C PRO A 171 19.50 -4.25 1.71
N PRO A 172 18.17 -4.31 1.86
CA PRO A 172 17.26 -3.79 0.86
C PRO A 172 17.24 -2.25 0.87
N HIS A 173 17.71 -1.64 -0.21
CA HIS A 173 17.57 -0.22 -0.44
C HIS A 173 16.15 0.11 -0.93
N PRO A 174 15.55 1.24 -0.51
CA PRO A 174 14.22 1.60 -0.98
C PRO A 174 14.23 1.84 -2.49
N VAL A 175 13.24 1.27 -3.18
CA VAL A 175 12.93 1.58 -4.58
C VAL A 175 11.80 2.58 -4.60
N ILE A 176 12.01 3.69 -5.30
CA ILE A 176 11.08 4.80 -5.38
C ILE A 176 10.55 4.91 -6.81
N LEU A 177 9.24 4.81 -6.96
CA LEU A 177 8.53 4.99 -8.23
C LEU A 177 7.96 6.40 -8.26
N VAL A 178 8.36 7.23 -9.23
CA VAL A 178 7.73 8.54 -9.44
C VAL A 178 6.59 8.38 -10.43
N PHE A 179 5.38 8.78 -10.05
CA PHE A 179 4.16 8.58 -10.85
C PHE A 179 3.34 9.87 -10.99
N ARG A 180 2.41 9.91 -11.95
CA ARG A 180 1.43 11.00 -12.13
C ARG A 180 0.05 10.60 -11.60
N PRO A 181 -0.85 11.57 -11.31
CA PRO A 181 -2.26 11.25 -11.05
C PRO A 181 -2.82 10.33 -12.14
N THR A 182 -3.82 9.52 -11.80
CA THR A 182 -4.45 8.49 -12.65
C THR A 182 -3.60 7.27 -13.02
N MET A 183 -2.30 7.22 -12.67
CA MET A 183 -1.52 5.97 -12.83
C MET A 183 -1.89 4.97 -11.74
N GLU A 184 -2.30 3.76 -12.15
CA GLU A 184 -2.64 2.67 -11.25
C GLU A 184 -1.38 1.92 -10.79
N MET A 185 -0.89 2.24 -9.60
CA MET A 185 0.37 1.70 -9.08
C MET A 185 0.25 0.31 -8.45
N LEU A 186 -0.89 -0.02 -7.84
CA LEU A 186 -1.08 -1.32 -7.18
C LEU A 186 -0.92 -2.50 -8.15
N PRO A 187 -1.48 -2.46 -9.39
CA PRO A 187 -1.31 -3.55 -10.34
C PRO A 187 0.15 -3.78 -10.78
N LEU A 188 0.96 -2.72 -10.93
CA LEU A 188 2.40 -2.84 -11.21
C LEU A 188 3.13 -3.59 -10.09
N ILE A 189 2.80 -3.28 -8.83
CA ILE A 189 3.33 -3.96 -7.65
C ILE A 189 2.87 -5.41 -7.60
N ALA A 190 1.60 -5.68 -7.93
CA ALA A 190 1.02 -7.01 -7.91
C ALA A 190 1.72 -7.96 -8.90
N GLU A 191 2.05 -7.48 -10.11
CA GLU A 191 2.81 -8.26 -11.10
C GLU A 191 4.17 -8.70 -10.54
N VAL A 192 4.91 -7.78 -9.90
CA VAL A 192 6.21 -8.13 -9.31
C VAL A 192 6.07 -9.13 -8.17
N LEU A 193 5.12 -8.94 -7.26
CA LEU A 193 4.90 -9.87 -6.14
C LEU A 193 4.46 -11.26 -6.63
N ALA A 194 3.78 -11.36 -7.77
CA ALA A 194 3.40 -12.63 -8.35
C ALA A 194 4.62 -13.49 -8.74
N LEU A 195 5.73 -12.86 -9.13
CA LEU A 195 6.99 -13.53 -9.48
C LEU A 195 7.81 -14.00 -8.26
N LEU A 196 7.49 -13.50 -7.06
CA LEU A 196 8.16 -13.94 -5.84
C LEU A 196 7.58 -15.28 -5.33
N PRO A 197 8.42 -16.11 -4.68
CA PRO A 197 7.94 -17.22 -3.86
C PRO A 197 6.89 -16.77 -2.84
N PRO A 198 5.83 -17.56 -2.57
CA PRO A 198 4.78 -17.19 -1.62
C PRO A 198 5.28 -16.72 -0.25
N GLU A 199 6.32 -17.36 0.28
CA GLU A 199 6.97 -17.07 1.56
C GLU A 199 7.68 -15.70 1.60
N MET A 200 7.99 -15.11 0.44
CA MET A 200 8.64 -13.81 0.33
C MET A 200 7.65 -12.67 0.09
N ARG A 201 6.46 -12.94 -0.47
CA ARG A 201 5.49 -11.91 -0.86
C ARG A 201 5.09 -10.99 0.30
N TRP A 202 4.97 -11.56 1.50
CA TRP A 202 4.62 -10.82 2.72
C TRP A 202 5.81 -10.14 3.41
N ASN A 203 7.04 -10.38 2.96
CA ASN A 203 8.21 -9.67 3.49
C ASN A 203 8.39 -8.29 2.85
N VAL A 204 7.85 -8.11 1.64
CA VAL A 204 7.95 -6.87 0.87
C VAL A 204 6.92 -5.85 1.34
N THR A 205 7.38 -4.68 1.77
CA THR A 205 6.51 -3.56 2.14
C THR A 205 6.40 -2.56 1.00
N PHE A 206 5.21 -1.99 0.81
CA PHE A 206 4.97 -0.99 -0.22
C PHE A 206 3.90 0.02 0.15
N ASN A 207 3.93 1.16 -0.54
CA ASN A 207 2.90 2.20 -0.47
C ASN A 207 2.73 2.85 -1.86
N THR A 208 1.52 2.78 -2.41
CA THR A 208 1.19 3.31 -3.76
C THR A 208 1.00 4.82 -3.83
N TYR A 209 0.93 5.50 -2.69
CA TYR A 209 0.97 6.95 -2.61
C TYR A 209 1.64 7.38 -1.29
N TYR A 210 2.97 7.40 -1.33
CA TYR A 210 3.83 7.66 -0.20
C TYR A 210 4.00 9.17 0.04
N THR A 211 3.53 9.63 1.20
CA THR A 211 3.70 11.02 1.69
C THR A 211 4.47 11.07 3.01
N GLY A 212 5.23 10.01 3.33
CA GLY A 212 5.87 9.80 4.62
C GLY A 212 5.19 8.71 5.46
N LEU A 213 5.92 8.20 6.45
CA LEU A 213 5.42 7.24 7.44
C LEU A 213 5.86 7.66 8.85
N PRO A 214 5.11 7.26 9.89
CA PRO A 214 5.57 7.36 11.27
C PRO A 214 6.96 6.75 11.50
N VAL A 215 7.67 7.27 12.50
CA VAL A 215 9.00 6.78 12.88
C VAL A 215 8.98 5.28 13.20
N GLY A 216 10.04 4.59 12.78
CA GLY A 216 10.22 3.15 13.00
C GLY A 216 9.36 2.26 12.09
N ILE A 217 8.78 2.80 11.01
CA ILE A 217 8.15 2.00 9.95
C ILE A 217 8.98 2.10 8.70
N GLU A 218 9.38 0.94 8.19
CA GLU A 218 10.08 0.84 6.93
C GLU A 218 9.13 0.51 5.79
N CYS A 219 9.42 1.06 4.63
CA CYS A 219 8.71 0.80 3.39
C CYS A 219 9.73 0.62 2.27
N LEU A 220 9.74 -0.55 1.64
CA LEU A 220 10.70 -0.91 0.60
C LEU A 220 10.34 -0.23 -0.73
N TRP A 221 9.10 -0.39 -1.20
CA TRP A 221 8.65 0.21 -2.46
C TRP A 221 7.75 1.42 -2.20
N ARG A 222 8.19 2.59 -2.64
CA ARG A 222 7.52 3.87 -2.37
C ARG A 222 7.10 4.51 -3.67
N CYS A 223 5.80 4.64 -3.91
CA CYS A 223 5.31 5.40 -5.06
C CYS A 223 5.08 6.85 -4.62
N VAL A 224 5.82 7.79 -5.19
CA VAL A 224 5.75 9.22 -4.87
C VAL A 224 5.22 9.99 -6.06
N LEU A 225 4.36 10.95 -5.80
CA LEU A 225 3.72 11.73 -6.87
C LEU A 225 4.70 12.75 -7.45
N GLU A 226 4.74 12.86 -8.78
CA GLU A 226 5.54 13.86 -9.49
C GLU A 226 5.24 15.28 -8.98
N GLY A 227 6.28 16.11 -8.87
CA GLY A 227 6.15 17.50 -8.43
C GLY A 227 5.98 17.69 -6.92
N THR A 228 5.90 16.62 -6.11
CA THR A 228 5.83 16.78 -4.65
C THR A 228 7.20 16.87 -3.97
N PRO A 229 7.26 17.37 -2.72
CA PRO A 229 8.49 17.36 -1.94
C PRO A 229 9.12 15.96 -1.78
N GLU A 230 8.31 14.91 -1.70
CA GLU A 230 8.77 13.51 -1.62
C GLU A 230 9.46 13.07 -2.91
N ALA A 231 8.92 13.41 -4.09
CA ALA A 231 9.59 13.13 -5.35
C ALA A 231 10.90 13.90 -5.50
N ALA A 232 10.94 15.16 -5.05
CA ALA A 232 12.17 15.95 -5.04
C ALA A 232 13.21 15.37 -4.06
N ALA A 233 12.79 14.90 -2.88
CA ALA A 233 13.66 14.27 -1.89
C ALA A 233 14.16 12.89 -2.35
N ALA A 234 13.33 12.10 -3.03
CA ALA A 234 13.68 10.81 -3.59
C ALA A 234 14.91 10.90 -4.50
N ARG A 235 14.92 11.87 -5.43
CA ARG A 235 16.04 12.12 -6.35
C ARG A 235 17.36 12.47 -5.64
N ARG A 236 17.30 12.98 -4.41
CA ARG A 236 18.48 13.34 -3.59
C ARG A 236 18.87 12.27 -2.58
N THR A 237 18.06 11.22 -2.43
CA THR A 237 18.28 10.19 -1.40
C THR A 237 19.41 9.28 -1.84
N ARG A 238 20.56 9.35 -1.16
CA ARG A 238 21.70 8.47 -1.43
C ARG A 238 21.30 7.01 -1.20
N GLY A 239 21.65 6.15 -2.15
CA GLY A 239 21.38 4.72 -2.08
C GLY A 239 19.94 4.31 -2.38
N ALA A 240 19.01 5.24 -2.63
CA ALA A 240 17.69 4.87 -3.16
C ALA A 240 17.76 4.65 -4.68
N THR A 241 17.07 3.62 -5.16
CA THR A 241 16.87 3.43 -6.60
C THR A 241 15.61 4.17 -7.00
N VAL A 242 15.70 5.12 -7.92
CA VAL A 242 14.56 5.91 -8.40
C VAL A 242 14.23 5.50 -9.82
N ILE A 243 12.97 5.11 -10.06
CA ILE A 243 12.42 4.85 -11.39
C ILE A 243 11.36 5.93 -11.66
N ASP A 244 11.65 6.80 -12.63
CA ASP A 244 10.75 7.90 -13.00
C ASP A 244 9.80 7.47 -14.12
N LEU A 245 8.62 6.96 -13.76
CA LEU A 245 7.60 6.50 -14.71
C LEU A 245 6.92 7.65 -15.46
N CYS A 246 7.29 8.88 -15.13
CA CYS A 246 6.78 10.09 -15.77
C CYS A 246 7.59 10.45 -17.03
N GLN A 247 8.72 9.77 -17.26
CA GLN A 247 9.63 10.00 -18.37
C GLN A 247 9.73 8.77 -19.27
N GLN A 248 10.21 8.96 -20.49
CA GLN A 248 10.61 7.83 -21.33
C GLN A 248 11.83 7.18 -20.71
N LEU A 249 11.68 5.92 -20.32
CA LEU A 249 12.78 5.12 -19.78
C LEU A 249 13.60 4.52 -20.92
N GLY A 250 14.91 4.39 -20.69
CA GLY A 250 15.79 3.59 -21.54
C GLY A 250 15.61 2.09 -21.29
N ALA A 251 16.59 1.31 -21.75
CA ALA A 251 16.64 -0.12 -21.43
C ALA A 251 16.78 -0.34 -19.91
N PRO A 252 16.05 -1.31 -19.33
CA PRO A 252 16.22 -1.67 -17.93
C PRO A 252 17.61 -2.30 -17.68
N PRO A 253 18.09 -2.34 -16.43
CA PRO A 253 19.31 -3.07 -16.09
C PRO A 253 19.15 -4.57 -16.40
N GLU A 254 20.03 -5.10 -17.24
CA GLU A 254 20.04 -6.52 -17.59
C GLU A 254 20.38 -7.38 -16.36
N SER A 255 19.52 -8.36 -16.08
CA SER A 255 19.63 -9.26 -14.92
C SER A 255 18.68 -10.45 -15.08
N GLU A 256 18.90 -11.51 -14.29
CA GLU A 256 17.95 -12.63 -14.20
C GLU A 256 16.55 -12.16 -13.77
N PHE A 257 16.46 -11.08 -12.98
CA PHE A 257 15.20 -10.50 -12.54
C PHE A 257 14.47 -9.76 -13.66
N ALA A 258 15.20 -9.10 -14.56
CA ALA A 258 14.63 -8.48 -15.74
C ALA A 258 14.07 -9.54 -16.70
N GLU A 259 14.81 -10.62 -16.93
CA GLU A 259 14.34 -11.77 -17.73
C GLU A 259 13.13 -12.46 -17.11
N ALA A 260 13.15 -12.69 -15.79
CA ALA A 260 11.99 -13.24 -15.08
C ALA A 260 10.74 -12.37 -15.23
N ALA A 261 10.89 -11.04 -15.19
CA ALA A 261 9.79 -10.10 -15.41
C ALA A 261 9.26 -10.13 -16.85
N ARG A 262 10.15 -10.23 -17.85
CA ARG A 262 9.78 -10.35 -19.27
C ARG A 262 9.06 -11.66 -19.57
N GLN A 263 9.50 -12.75 -18.97
CA GLN A 263 9.01 -14.11 -19.26
C GLN A 263 7.91 -14.58 -18.31
N GLY A 264 7.69 -13.88 -17.20
CA GLY A 264 6.73 -14.27 -16.17
C GLY A 264 7.18 -15.44 -15.32
N GLN A 265 8.48 -15.61 -15.13
CA GLN A 265 9.03 -16.75 -14.40
C GLN A 265 9.13 -16.45 -12.91
N ALA A 266 8.70 -17.40 -12.08
CA ALA A 266 8.91 -17.30 -10.64
C ALA A 266 10.40 -17.37 -10.30
N ILE A 267 10.84 -16.46 -9.45
CA ILE A 267 12.18 -16.50 -8.87
C ILE A 267 12.26 -17.64 -7.87
N ARG A 268 13.39 -18.34 -7.84
CA ARG A 268 13.69 -19.37 -6.83
C ARG A 268 14.51 -18.75 -5.71
N LEU A 269 14.27 -19.19 -4.48
CA LEU A 269 15.15 -18.83 -3.37
C LEU A 269 16.55 -19.42 -3.64
N PRO A 270 17.63 -18.67 -3.37
CA PRO A 270 18.97 -19.23 -3.38
C PRO A 270 19.04 -20.37 -2.35
N SER A 271 19.58 -21.51 -2.78
CA SER A 271 19.85 -22.69 -1.94
C SER A 271 20.79 -22.38 -0.78
#